data_AF-A0A928KMB9-F1
#
_entry.id   AF-A0A928KMB9-F1
#
_cell.length_a   1.000
_cell.length_b   1.000
_cell.length_c   1.000
_cell.angle_alpha   90.00
_cell.angle_beta   90.00
_cell.angle_gamma   90.00
#
_symmetry.space_group_name_H-M   'P 1'
#
loop_
_entity.id
_entity.type
_entity.pdbx_description
1 polymer ?
#
loop_
_entity_poly.entity_id
_entity_poly.type
_entity_poly.pdbx_seq_one_letter_code
_entity_poly.pdbx_strand_id
1 'polypeptide(L)'
;MSDVRPESMARITTKELADEFIAQQIKEIREQVGDKKVLLALSGGVDSSVVAALLIKAIGKQLYCVHVNHGLLRKGEPEQVIKVFKEEMDANLIYVDAVDRFLDKLAGVSDPETKRKIIGKEFIDVFVEEARKLDGIAYLAQGTIYPDILESKDGIKAHHNVGGLPEDLNFELVEPVKLLYKDEVRVVGKALGLPEGMVERQPFPGPGLGVRCVGAITRDRLEAVRESDAILREEFAAAGLQGKVWQYFTVVPDFKSTGIRDGKRTFDWPVIIRAINTTDAIKVTVEEIPYSLLYKIRDRILTEVKGVNRVLYDITPKPVATIEYE
;
A
#
# COMPACT_ATOMS: atom_id res chain seq x y z
N MET A 1 20.89 -8.15 15.95
CA MET A 1 19.91 -9.27 15.98
C MET A 1 20.08 -10.09 14.71
N SER A 2 19.95 -11.42 14.79
CA SER A 2 20.05 -12.32 13.62
C SER A 2 18.93 -12.06 12.61
N ASP A 3 19.24 -12.08 11.31
CA ASP A 3 18.25 -12.03 10.21
C ASP A 3 17.77 -13.44 9.84
N VAL A 4 17.70 -14.31 10.83
CA VAL A 4 17.26 -15.69 10.70
C VAL A 4 16.15 -15.90 11.71
N ARG A 5 14.98 -16.32 11.22
CA ARG A 5 13.87 -16.68 12.10
C ARG A 5 14.25 -17.95 12.88
N PRO A 6 14.24 -17.93 14.23
CA PRO A 6 14.54 -19.12 15.02
C PRO A 6 13.56 -20.25 14.72
N GLU A 7 14.03 -21.50 14.63
CA GLU A 7 13.16 -22.67 14.45
C GLU A 7 12.15 -22.83 15.60
N SER A 8 12.50 -22.36 16.79
CA SER A 8 11.62 -22.34 17.97
C SER A 8 10.53 -21.27 17.92
N MET A 9 10.58 -20.32 16.98
CA MET A 9 9.59 -19.24 16.89
C MET A 9 8.29 -19.75 16.25
N ALA A 10 7.32 -20.09 17.10
CA ALA A 10 5.99 -20.53 16.69
C ALA A 10 5.30 -19.53 15.75
N ARG A 11 4.41 -20.06 14.90
CA ARG A 11 3.57 -19.25 14.02
C ARG A 11 2.53 -18.49 14.85
N ILE A 12 2.39 -17.18 14.63
CA ILE A 12 1.37 -16.36 15.31
C ILE A 12 0.04 -16.52 14.58
N THR A 13 -0.75 -17.49 15.01
CA THR A 13 -2.05 -17.83 14.38
C THR A 13 -3.27 -17.49 15.24
N THR A 14 -3.06 -17.17 16.52
CA THR A 14 -4.14 -16.83 17.47
C THR A 14 -3.88 -15.48 18.13
N LYS A 15 -4.93 -14.93 18.76
CA LYS A 15 -4.83 -13.66 19.48
C LYS A 15 -3.89 -13.78 20.67
N GLU A 16 -3.91 -14.89 21.39
CA GLU A 16 -3.08 -15.13 22.57
C GLU A 16 -1.58 -15.10 22.21
N LEU A 17 -1.21 -15.79 21.12
CA LEU A 17 0.16 -15.76 20.60
C LEU A 17 0.57 -14.35 20.13
N ALA A 18 -0.36 -13.60 19.55
CA ALA A 18 -0.11 -12.22 19.16
C ALA A 18 0.09 -11.31 20.37
N ASP A 19 -0.71 -11.47 21.42
CA ASP A 19 -0.59 -10.69 22.67
C ASP A 19 0.76 -10.96 23.36
N GLU A 20 1.22 -12.22 23.41
CA GLU A 20 2.55 -12.59 23.91
C GLU A 20 3.67 -11.93 23.10
N PHE A 21 3.59 -12.02 21.77
CA PHE A 21 4.54 -11.37 20.87
C PHE A 21 4.57 -9.84 21.08
N ILE A 22 3.40 -9.20 21.15
CA ILE A 22 3.27 -7.76 21.39
C ILE A 22 3.91 -7.37 22.73
N ALA A 23 3.66 -8.13 23.80
CA ALA A 23 4.23 -7.86 25.11
C ALA A 23 5.77 -7.94 25.10
N GLN A 24 6.32 -8.96 24.43
CA GLN A 24 7.76 -9.13 24.27
C GLN A 24 8.36 -7.98 23.44
N GLN A 25 7.76 -7.65 22.30
CA GLN A 25 8.23 -6.57 21.44
C GLN A 25 8.18 -5.20 22.13
N ILE A 26 7.14 -4.92 22.92
CA ILE A 26 7.08 -3.67 23.70
C ILE A 26 8.28 -3.54 24.64
N LYS A 27 8.69 -4.63 25.29
CA LYS A 27 9.86 -4.63 26.17
C LYS A 27 11.14 -4.37 25.38
N GLU A 28 11.36 -5.09 24.29
CA GLU A 28 12.54 -4.96 23.43
C GLU A 28 12.65 -3.54 22.83
N ILE A 29 11.54 -2.99 22.33
CA ILE A 29 11.49 -1.63 21.78
C ILE A 29 11.86 -0.60 22.86
N ARG A 30 11.33 -0.73 24.08
CA ARG A 30 11.65 0.21 25.17
C ARG A 30 13.11 0.12 25.59
N GLU A 31 13.67 -1.08 25.66
CA GLU A 31 15.08 -1.31 25.96
C GLU A 31 15.99 -0.74 24.87
N GLN A 32 15.62 -0.92 23.59
CA GLN A 32 16.38 -0.41 22.46
C GLN A 32 16.31 1.12 22.35
N VAL A 33 15.10 1.70 22.39
CA VAL A 33 14.86 3.11 22.07
C VAL A 33 15.16 4.03 23.26
N GLY A 34 14.94 3.56 24.49
CA GLY A 34 15.12 4.37 25.70
C GLY A 34 14.29 5.65 25.67
N ASP A 35 14.95 6.80 25.81
CA ASP A 35 14.37 8.15 25.81
C ASP A 35 14.37 8.83 24.43
N LYS A 36 14.90 8.16 23.39
CA LYS A 36 15.05 8.74 22.06
C LYS A 36 13.75 8.72 21.27
N LYS A 37 13.71 9.52 20.20
CA LYS A 37 12.56 9.56 19.28
C LYS A 37 12.78 8.63 18.10
N VAL A 38 11.68 8.09 17.60
CA VAL A 38 11.62 7.16 16.47
C VAL A 38 10.82 7.82 15.35
N LEU A 39 11.35 7.78 14.13
CA LEU A 39 10.68 8.22 12.92
C LEU A 39 10.15 7.01 12.14
N LEU A 40 8.95 7.10 11.57
CA LEU A 40 8.34 6.06 10.75
C LEU A 40 7.70 6.67 9.50
N ALA A 41 8.04 6.14 8.33
CA ALA A 41 7.29 6.39 7.10
C ALA A 41 5.99 5.56 7.13
N LEU A 42 4.85 6.22 7.29
CA LEU A 42 3.55 5.56 7.38
C LEU A 42 2.89 5.52 6.00
N SER A 43 3.01 4.41 5.30
CA SER A 43 2.47 4.25 3.95
C SER A 43 0.94 4.03 3.89
N GLY A 44 0.35 3.57 5.01
CA GLY A 44 -1.05 3.08 5.06
C GLY A 44 -1.19 1.60 4.67
N GLY A 45 -0.10 0.95 4.26
CA GLY A 45 0.00 -0.51 4.13
C GLY A 45 0.08 -1.19 5.49
N VAL A 46 -0.38 -2.45 5.54
CA VAL A 46 -0.56 -3.18 6.80
C VAL A 46 0.70 -3.27 7.66
N ASP A 47 1.88 -3.48 7.07
CA ASP A 47 3.12 -3.66 7.85
C ASP A 47 3.49 -2.36 8.57
N SER A 48 3.53 -1.24 7.84
CA SER A 48 3.80 0.08 8.43
C SER A 48 2.77 0.48 9.48
N SER A 49 1.49 0.12 9.27
CA SER A 49 0.42 0.39 10.22
C SER A 49 0.55 -0.44 11.51
N VAL A 50 0.93 -1.72 11.39
CA VAL A 50 1.17 -2.59 12.55
C VAL A 50 2.38 -2.13 13.35
N VAL A 51 3.47 -1.76 12.67
CA VAL A 51 4.65 -1.18 13.33
C VAL A 51 4.30 0.13 14.03
N ALA A 52 3.54 1.02 13.38
CA ALA A 52 3.07 2.25 14.01
C ALA A 52 2.26 1.97 15.28
N ALA A 53 1.27 1.07 15.20
CA ALA A 53 0.44 0.70 16.35
C ALA A 53 1.26 0.10 17.50
N LEU A 54 2.23 -0.77 17.18
CA LEU A 54 3.11 -1.39 18.16
C LEU A 54 4.02 -0.36 18.85
N LEU A 55 4.61 0.55 18.07
CA LEU A 55 5.45 1.63 18.59
C LEU A 55 4.67 2.64 19.42
N ILE A 56 3.45 3.02 19.01
CA ILE A 56 2.57 3.88 19.83
C ILE A 56 2.32 3.22 21.19
N LYS A 57 2.01 1.91 21.20
CA LYS A 57 1.80 1.16 22.44
C LYS A 57 3.06 1.06 23.30
N ALA A 58 4.24 0.97 22.68
CA ALA A 58 5.52 0.84 23.38
C ALA A 58 6.02 2.19 23.95
N ILE A 59 6.10 3.22 23.11
CA ILE A 59 6.83 4.47 23.37
C ILE A 59 5.99 5.74 23.19
N GLY A 60 4.70 5.60 22.84
CA GLY A 60 3.74 6.71 22.75
C GLY A 60 4.23 7.89 21.90
N LYS A 61 4.34 9.06 22.52
CA LYS A 61 4.71 10.34 21.88
C LYS A 61 6.19 10.44 21.47
N GLN A 62 7.00 9.41 21.71
CA GLN A 62 8.35 9.32 21.14
C GLN A 62 8.32 8.96 19.64
N LEU A 63 7.22 8.36 19.16
CA LEU A 63 7.03 8.04 17.74
C LEU A 63 6.55 9.27 16.97
N TYR A 64 7.18 9.53 15.82
CA TYR A 64 6.77 10.47 14.80
C TYR A 64 6.49 9.71 13.51
N CYS A 65 5.25 9.79 13.03
CA CYS A 65 4.84 9.18 11.76
C CYS A 65 4.80 10.27 10.69
N VAL A 66 5.38 10.01 9.53
CA VAL A 66 5.23 10.85 8.33
C VAL A 66 4.38 10.09 7.31
N HIS A 67 3.21 10.63 6.98
CA HIS A 67 2.34 10.12 5.92
C HIS A 67 2.34 11.10 4.75
N VAL A 68 2.90 10.66 3.62
CA VAL A 68 2.99 11.46 2.39
C VAL A 68 1.86 11.06 1.44
N ASN A 69 0.92 11.98 1.21
CA ASN A 69 -0.04 11.86 0.13
C ASN A 69 0.62 12.29 -1.19
N HIS A 70 1.14 11.30 -1.92
CA HIS A 70 1.76 11.50 -3.23
C HIS A 70 0.73 11.50 -4.39
N GLY A 71 -0.57 11.53 -4.08
CA GLY A 71 -1.66 11.57 -5.07
C GLY A 71 -1.90 10.28 -5.83
N LEU A 72 -1.13 9.21 -5.63
CA LEU A 72 -1.33 7.91 -6.29
C LEU A 72 -1.94 6.86 -5.35
N LEU A 73 -2.59 7.30 -4.26
CA LEU A 73 -3.31 6.46 -3.31
C LEU A 73 -4.77 6.22 -3.75
N ARG A 74 -5.42 5.21 -3.16
CA ARG A 74 -6.83 4.91 -3.41
C ARG A 74 -7.73 5.97 -2.79
N LYS A 75 -8.97 6.04 -3.27
CA LYS A 75 -10.01 6.93 -2.72
C LYS A 75 -10.20 6.66 -1.22
N GLY A 76 -10.15 7.72 -0.42
CA GLY A 76 -10.39 7.69 1.03
C GLY A 76 -9.22 7.13 1.86
N GLU A 77 -8.12 6.71 1.22
CA GLU A 77 -7.00 6.07 1.91
C GLU A 77 -6.20 7.05 2.79
N PRO A 78 -5.81 8.25 2.33
CA PRO A 78 -5.15 9.24 3.18
C PRO A 78 -5.99 9.64 4.40
N GLU A 79 -7.29 9.86 4.20
CA GLU A 79 -8.22 10.27 5.25
C GLU A 79 -8.38 9.16 6.29
N GLN A 80 -8.43 7.90 5.86
CA GLN A 80 -8.48 6.77 6.79
C GLN A 80 -7.21 6.65 7.63
N VAL A 81 -6.02 6.91 7.06
CA VAL A 81 -4.76 6.91 7.80
C VAL A 81 -4.76 8.02 8.85
N ILE A 82 -5.18 9.23 8.49
CA ILE A 82 -5.27 10.36 9.42
C ILE A 82 -6.23 10.02 10.56
N LYS A 83 -7.44 9.56 10.24
CA LYS A 83 -8.44 9.20 11.24
C LYS A 83 -7.91 8.19 12.26
N VAL A 84 -7.38 7.07 11.78
CA VAL A 84 -6.90 5.99 12.67
C VAL A 84 -5.72 6.47 13.51
N PHE A 85 -4.68 7.01 12.89
CA PHE A 85 -3.44 7.26 13.63
C PHE A 85 -3.45 8.57 14.39
N LYS A 86 -4.05 9.64 13.86
CA LYS A 86 -4.07 10.94 14.54
C LYS A 86 -5.25 11.08 15.50
N GLU A 87 -6.45 10.69 15.09
CA GLU A 87 -7.67 10.95 15.87
C GLU A 87 -7.95 9.82 16.88
N GLU A 88 -7.78 8.56 16.47
CA GLU A 88 -8.12 7.39 17.32
C GLU A 88 -6.93 6.91 18.18
N MET A 89 -5.70 6.95 17.64
CA MET A 89 -4.49 6.46 18.33
C MET A 89 -3.58 7.56 18.88
N ASP A 90 -3.95 8.84 18.70
CA ASP A 90 -3.20 10.00 19.21
C ASP A 90 -1.69 9.97 18.84
N ALA A 91 -1.35 9.55 17.63
CA ALA A 91 0.02 9.54 17.13
C ALA A 91 0.49 10.96 16.78
N ASN A 92 1.81 11.22 16.90
CA ASN A 92 2.40 12.40 16.27
C ASN A 92 2.48 12.16 14.75
N LEU A 93 1.38 12.44 14.05
CA LEU A 93 1.27 12.27 12.61
C LEU A 93 1.51 13.58 11.87
N ILE A 94 2.59 13.61 11.09
CA ILE A 94 2.89 14.64 10.10
C ILE A 94 2.27 14.18 8.77
N TYR A 95 1.25 14.91 8.34
CA TYR A 95 0.62 14.70 7.04
C TYR A 95 1.20 15.68 6.02
N VAL A 96 1.72 15.16 4.92
CA VAL A 96 2.23 15.98 3.81
C VAL A 96 1.38 15.73 2.58
N ASP A 97 0.67 16.75 2.14
CA ASP A 97 0.03 16.74 0.82
C ASP A 97 1.07 17.15 -0.23
N ALA A 98 1.52 16.17 -1.02
CA ALA A 98 2.51 16.34 -2.08
C ALA A 98 1.92 16.00 -3.47
N VAL A 99 0.59 15.98 -3.62
CA VAL A 99 -0.08 15.56 -4.86
C VAL A 99 0.47 16.30 -6.08
N ASP A 100 0.49 17.64 -6.04
CA ASP A 100 0.94 18.44 -7.18
C ASP A 100 2.42 18.22 -7.49
N ARG A 101 3.25 18.15 -6.46
CA ARG A 101 4.70 17.90 -6.56
C ARG A 101 5.01 16.59 -7.30
N PHE A 102 4.28 15.52 -7.00
CA PHE A 102 4.47 14.23 -7.68
C PHE A 102 3.91 14.24 -9.09
N LEU A 103 2.70 14.77 -9.29
CA LEU A 103 2.05 14.76 -10.60
C LEU A 103 2.78 15.65 -11.61
N ASP A 104 3.36 16.77 -11.18
CA ASP A 104 4.15 17.64 -12.04
C ASP A 104 5.45 16.96 -12.51
N LYS A 105 6.09 16.14 -11.64
CA LYS A 105 7.28 15.36 -12.01
C LYS A 105 6.98 14.16 -12.91
N LEU A 106 5.75 13.65 -12.85
CA LEU A 106 5.29 12.54 -13.68
C LEU A 106 4.69 13.01 -15.01
N ALA A 107 4.57 14.33 -15.23
CA ALA A 107 4.00 14.89 -16.43
C ALA A 107 4.74 14.39 -17.69
N GLY A 108 4.00 13.73 -18.59
CA GLY A 108 4.54 13.19 -19.84
C GLY A 108 5.40 11.93 -19.71
N VAL A 109 5.59 11.39 -18.50
CA VAL A 109 6.39 10.18 -18.28
C VAL A 109 5.55 8.93 -18.52
N SER A 110 5.80 8.23 -19.62
CA SER A 110 5.07 7.00 -19.96
C SER A 110 5.82 5.71 -19.60
N ASP A 111 7.14 5.74 -19.48
CA ASP A 111 7.96 4.56 -19.19
C ASP A 111 7.76 4.08 -17.73
N PRO A 112 7.32 2.82 -17.51
CA PRO A 112 7.01 2.30 -16.17
C PRO A 112 8.16 2.37 -15.18
N GLU A 113 9.37 2.00 -15.61
CA GLU A 113 10.56 1.99 -14.75
C GLU A 113 10.98 3.41 -14.37
N THR A 114 10.89 4.35 -15.30
CA THR A 114 11.12 5.77 -15.03
C THR A 114 10.08 6.31 -14.05
N LYS A 115 8.79 5.97 -14.21
CA LYS A 115 7.74 6.34 -13.23
C LYS A 115 8.07 5.81 -11.84
N ARG A 116 8.43 4.52 -11.72
CA ARG A 116 8.81 3.87 -10.46
C ARG A 116 9.97 4.61 -9.78
N LYS A 117 11.02 4.94 -10.53
CA LYS A 117 12.19 5.68 -10.03
C LYS A 117 11.83 7.10 -9.57
N ILE A 118 11.03 7.83 -10.34
CA ILE A 118 10.58 9.19 -9.97
C ILE A 118 9.78 9.15 -8.67
N ILE A 119 8.78 8.26 -8.58
CA ILE A 119 7.92 8.15 -7.38
C ILE A 119 8.75 7.76 -6.16
N GLY A 120 9.60 6.75 -6.28
CA GLY A 120 10.43 6.28 -5.17
C GLY A 120 11.40 7.35 -4.68
N LYS A 121 12.09 8.03 -5.60
CA LYS A 121 13.01 9.12 -5.26
C LYS A 121 12.27 10.28 -4.60
N GLU A 122 11.17 10.75 -5.20
CA GLU A 122 10.46 11.91 -4.69
C GLU A 122 9.84 11.65 -3.31
N PHE A 123 9.39 10.43 -3.05
CA PHE A 123 8.93 10.02 -1.73
C PHE A 123 10.02 10.17 -0.68
N ILE A 124 11.24 9.73 -1.00
CA ILE A 124 12.38 9.88 -0.10
C ILE A 124 12.72 11.35 0.11
N ASP A 125 12.76 12.15 -0.95
CA ASP A 125 13.06 13.59 -0.86
C ASP A 125 12.07 14.29 0.09
N VAL A 126 10.76 14.05 -0.06
CA VAL A 126 9.71 14.60 0.83
C VAL A 126 9.86 14.07 2.26
N PHE A 127 10.09 12.77 2.44
CA PHE A 127 10.26 12.17 3.76
C PHE A 127 11.47 12.75 4.51
N VAL A 128 12.60 12.94 3.81
CA VAL A 128 13.83 13.54 4.33
C VAL A 128 13.62 15.00 4.72
N GLU A 129 12.89 15.76 3.89
CA GLU A 129 12.54 17.15 4.19
C GLU A 129 11.75 17.26 5.50
N GLU A 130 10.81 16.35 5.77
CA GLU A 130 10.10 16.32 7.06
C GLU A 130 10.98 15.80 8.21
N ALA A 131 11.80 14.78 7.97
CA ALA A 131 12.71 14.23 8.96
C ALA A 131 13.66 15.30 9.51
N ARG A 132 14.21 16.14 8.63
CA ARG A 132 15.15 17.23 8.98
C ARG A 132 14.52 18.35 9.81
N LYS A 133 13.19 18.46 9.86
CA LYS A 133 12.50 19.43 10.72
C LYS A 133 12.37 18.93 12.17
N LEU A 134 12.74 17.69 12.44
CA LEU A 134 12.56 17.04 13.73
C LEU A 134 13.89 16.89 14.47
N ASP A 135 13.96 17.45 15.66
CA ASP A 135 15.13 17.30 16.53
C ASP A 135 15.05 16.04 17.38
N GLY A 136 16.19 15.36 17.53
CA GLY A 136 16.38 14.24 18.46
C GLY A 136 15.83 12.90 17.97
N ILE A 137 15.57 12.75 16.66
CA ILE A 137 15.33 11.44 16.05
C ILE A 137 16.65 10.66 16.03
N ALA A 138 16.70 9.51 16.69
CA ALA A 138 17.84 8.60 16.65
C ALA A 138 17.55 7.31 15.87
N TYR A 139 16.26 6.99 15.72
CA TYR A 139 15.80 5.72 15.17
C TYR A 139 14.89 5.91 13.97
N LEU A 140 15.03 5.01 12.99
CA LEU A 140 14.11 4.84 11.88
C LEU A 140 13.42 3.48 12.01
N ALA A 141 12.10 3.50 12.18
CA ALA A 141 11.30 2.31 12.22
C ALA A 141 10.87 1.86 10.82
N GLN A 142 10.84 0.54 10.61
CA GLN A 142 10.48 -0.05 9.32
C GLN A 142 9.56 -1.25 9.49
N GLY A 143 8.68 -1.42 8.50
CA GLY A 143 7.77 -2.55 8.38
C GLY A 143 8.37 -3.75 7.65
N THR A 144 9.69 -3.91 7.61
CA THR A 144 10.36 -5.07 7.01
C THR A 144 9.77 -6.36 7.60
N ILE A 145 9.46 -7.34 6.77
CA ILE A 145 8.98 -8.67 7.19
C ILE A 145 9.90 -9.78 6.68
N TYR A 146 9.73 -11.00 7.20
CA TYR A 146 10.65 -12.11 6.94
C TYR A 146 10.75 -12.48 5.44
N PRO A 147 9.66 -12.49 4.66
CA PRO A 147 9.74 -12.65 3.21
C PRO A 147 10.67 -11.65 2.52
N ASP A 148 10.73 -10.38 2.95
CA ASP A 148 11.60 -9.37 2.34
C ASP A 148 13.08 -9.69 2.57
N ILE A 149 13.40 -10.27 3.73
CA ILE A 149 14.77 -10.72 4.08
C ILE A 149 15.18 -11.93 3.23
N LEU A 150 14.25 -12.83 2.93
CA LEU A 150 14.53 -13.98 2.06
C LEU A 150 14.79 -13.52 0.62
N GLU A 151 13.92 -12.66 0.08
CA GLU A 151 14.06 -12.14 -1.29
C GLU A 151 15.34 -11.32 -1.49
N SER A 152 15.81 -10.61 -0.47
CA SER A 152 17.06 -9.85 -0.53
C SER A 152 18.30 -10.75 -0.49
N LYS A 153 18.29 -11.81 0.32
CA LYS A 153 19.37 -12.82 0.34
C LYS A 153 19.48 -13.58 -0.98
N ASP A 154 18.36 -13.82 -1.64
CA ASP A 154 18.30 -14.46 -2.95
C ASP A 154 18.65 -13.50 -4.11
N GLY A 155 18.95 -12.23 -3.82
CA GLY A 155 19.32 -11.21 -4.80
C GLY A 155 18.14 -10.76 -5.69
N ILE A 156 16.91 -11.06 -5.29
CA ILE A 156 15.69 -10.81 -6.07
C ILE A 156 15.18 -9.37 -5.86
N LYS A 157 15.39 -8.77 -4.68
CA LYS A 157 15.08 -7.36 -4.41
C LYS A 157 16.25 -6.66 -3.72
N ALA A 158 16.61 -5.47 -4.22
CA ALA A 158 17.43 -4.53 -3.48
C ALA A 158 16.62 -4.00 -2.29
N HIS A 159 17.24 -3.92 -1.10
CA HIS A 159 16.58 -3.45 0.13
C HIS A 159 16.02 -2.02 -0.04
N HIS A 160 14.74 -1.92 -0.37
CA HIS A 160 13.95 -0.71 -0.19
C HIS A 160 13.45 -0.68 1.24
N ASN A 161 14.30 -0.20 2.14
CA ASN A 161 13.84 0.37 3.40
C ASN A 161 14.84 1.46 3.89
N VAL A 162 16.12 1.40 3.51
CA VAL A 162 17.11 2.49 3.71
C VAL A 162 17.75 3.00 2.41
N GLY A 163 17.62 2.27 1.29
CA GLY A 163 18.39 2.44 0.05
C GLY A 163 18.24 3.75 -0.74
N GLY A 164 17.75 4.82 -0.14
CA GLY A 164 17.82 6.16 -0.72
C GLY A 164 17.88 7.29 0.28
N LEU A 165 17.94 7.01 1.60
CA LEU A 165 18.16 8.06 2.58
C LEU A 165 19.57 8.64 2.38
N PRO A 166 19.73 9.97 2.47
CA PRO A 166 21.03 10.63 2.44
C PRO A 166 21.99 10.06 3.50
N GLU A 167 23.28 9.94 3.16
CA GLU A 167 24.31 9.41 4.07
C GLU A 167 24.50 10.23 5.35
N ASP A 168 24.09 11.51 5.35
CA ASP A 168 24.11 12.40 6.51
C ASP A 168 23.01 12.11 7.53
N LEU A 169 21.98 11.32 7.17
CA LEU A 169 20.95 10.87 8.10
C LEU A 169 21.33 9.53 8.73
N ASN A 170 22.07 9.59 9.84
CA ASN A 170 22.51 8.42 10.58
C ASN A 170 21.44 7.98 11.59
N PHE A 171 20.56 7.06 11.19
CA PHE A 171 19.54 6.45 12.06
C PHE A 171 19.86 4.99 12.37
N GLU A 172 19.62 4.58 13.62
CA GLU A 172 19.56 3.16 13.98
C GLU A 172 18.19 2.57 13.58
N LEU A 173 18.14 1.31 13.16
CA LEU A 173 16.90 0.68 12.69
C LEU A 173 16.09 0.04 13.82
N VAL A 174 14.77 0.18 13.76
CA VAL A 174 13.80 -0.51 14.61
C VAL A 174 12.83 -1.30 13.74
N GLU A 175 12.99 -2.62 13.69
CA GLU A 175 12.25 -3.50 12.77
C GLU A 175 11.50 -4.61 13.54
N PRO A 176 10.45 -4.26 14.31
CA PRO A 176 9.89 -5.16 15.32
C PRO A 176 9.11 -6.34 14.72
N VAL A 177 8.80 -6.30 13.42
CA VAL A 177 8.04 -7.36 12.72
C VAL A 177 8.89 -8.12 11.70
N LYS A 178 10.22 -7.91 11.69
CA LYS A 178 11.12 -8.46 10.65
C LYS A 178 11.19 -9.97 10.56
N LEU A 179 10.82 -10.67 11.62
CA LEU A 179 10.78 -12.13 11.64
C LEU A 179 9.40 -12.70 11.34
N LEU A 180 8.37 -11.86 11.17
CA LEU A 180 7.00 -12.30 10.89
C LEU A 180 6.74 -12.48 9.39
N TYR A 181 5.78 -13.33 9.07
CA TYR A 181 5.16 -13.40 7.75
C TYR A 181 3.89 -12.56 7.69
N LYS A 182 3.38 -12.32 6.48
CA LYS A 182 2.29 -11.38 6.23
C LYS A 182 1.00 -11.71 6.97
N ASP A 183 0.64 -12.99 7.05
CA ASP A 183 -0.52 -13.48 7.79
C ASP A 183 -0.36 -13.26 9.31
N GLU A 184 0.81 -13.49 9.88
CA GLU A 184 1.11 -13.22 11.29
C GLU A 184 1.01 -11.71 11.61
N VAL A 185 1.53 -10.85 10.72
CA VAL A 185 1.41 -9.39 10.85
C VAL A 185 -0.06 -8.97 10.90
N ARG A 186 -0.94 -9.63 10.13
CA ARG A 186 -2.39 -9.36 10.20
C ARG A 186 -2.98 -9.76 11.56
N VAL A 187 -2.63 -10.93 12.09
CA VAL A 187 -3.11 -11.36 13.42
C VAL A 187 -2.65 -10.36 14.50
N VAL A 188 -1.38 -9.93 14.45
CA VAL A 188 -0.84 -8.90 15.35
C VAL A 188 -1.57 -7.57 15.20
N GLY A 189 -1.85 -7.14 13.96
CA GLY A 189 -2.61 -5.91 13.70
C GLY A 189 -4.01 -5.92 14.31
N LYS A 190 -4.72 -7.04 14.20
CA LYS A 190 -6.04 -7.21 14.87
C LYS A 190 -5.92 -7.15 16.39
N ALA A 191 -4.91 -7.82 16.96
CA ALA A 191 -4.67 -7.80 18.41
C ALA A 191 -4.30 -6.41 18.95
N LEU A 192 -3.65 -5.58 18.12
CA LEU A 192 -3.36 -4.17 18.42
C LEU A 192 -4.58 -3.24 18.27
N GLY A 193 -5.73 -3.73 17.81
CA GLY A 193 -6.96 -2.95 17.67
C GLY A 193 -7.05 -2.16 16.36
N LEU A 194 -6.22 -2.46 15.36
CA LEU A 194 -6.33 -1.82 14.05
C LEU A 194 -7.64 -2.22 13.35
N PRO A 195 -8.30 -1.30 12.62
CA PRO A 195 -9.52 -1.62 11.89
C PRO A 195 -9.31 -2.75 10.89
N GLU A 196 -10.30 -3.64 10.77
CA GLU A 196 -10.26 -4.77 9.84
C GLU A 196 -9.99 -4.32 8.39
N GLY A 197 -10.63 -3.22 7.96
CA GLY A 197 -10.41 -2.63 6.63
C GLY A 197 -9.03 -2.01 6.40
N MET A 198 -8.14 -1.97 7.41
CA MET A 198 -6.73 -1.63 7.26
C MET A 198 -5.85 -2.88 7.28
N VAL A 199 -6.19 -3.86 8.12
CA VAL A 199 -5.44 -5.11 8.30
C VAL A 199 -5.64 -6.09 7.14
N GLU A 200 -6.89 -6.27 6.71
CA GLU A 200 -7.28 -7.18 5.63
C GLU A 200 -7.18 -6.53 4.25
N ARG A 201 -6.49 -5.39 4.14
CA ARG A 201 -6.27 -4.75 2.85
C ARG A 201 -5.46 -5.66 1.95
N GLN A 202 -5.86 -5.64 0.70
CA GLN A 202 -5.09 -6.23 -0.38
C GLN A 202 -3.75 -5.50 -0.51
N PRO A 203 -2.69 -6.20 -0.97
CA PRO A 203 -1.44 -5.56 -1.34
C PRO A 203 -1.67 -4.39 -2.30
N PHE A 204 -0.97 -3.30 -2.07
CA PHE A 204 -0.98 -2.11 -2.92
C PHE A 204 0.47 -1.79 -3.31
N PRO A 205 0.77 -1.61 -4.61
CA PRO A 205 2.14 -1.37 -5.05
C PRO A 205 2.66 -0.04 -4.50
N GLY A 206 3.98 0.06 -4.24
CA GLY A 206 4.60 1.30 -3.77
C GLY A 206 4.32 2.53 -4.68
N PRO A 207 4.43 2.40 -6.01
CA PRO A 207 4.00 3.43 -6.97
C PRO A 207 2.49 3.73 -6.98
N GLY A 208 1.69 2.94 -6.24
CA GLY A 208 0.25 3.04 -6.15
C GLY A 208 -0.47 2.96 -7.48
N LEU A 209 -1.41 3.88 -7.70
CA LEU A 209 -2.14 4.03 -8.96
C LEU A 209 -1.24 4.40 -10.14
N GLY A 210 0.03 4.77 -9.92
CA GLY A 210 0.96 5.13 -10.99
C GLY A 210 1.27 4.00 -11.98
N VAL A 211 1.13 2.74 -11.55
CA VAL A 211 1.26 1.53 -12.39
C VAL A 211 -0.09 0.94 -12.84
N ARG A 212 -1.20 1.59 -12.45
CA ARG A 212 -2.57 1.24 -12.85
C ARG A 212 -3.20 2.30 -13.78
N CYS A 213 -2.59 3.48 -13.84
CA CYS A 213 -2.80 4.50 -14.85
C CYS A 213 -1.70 4.36 -15.91
N VAL A 214 -1.80 3.33 -16.75
CA VAL A 214 -0.75 2.91 -17.70
C VAL A 214 -0.39 4.04 -18.65
N GLY A 215 0.88 4.19 -18.99
CA GLY A 215 1.39 5.31 -19.80
C GLY A 215 1.50 6.62 -19.03
N ALA A 216 1.41 7.76 -19.74
CA ALA A 216 1.66 9.08 -19.16
C ALA A 216 0.47 9.56 -18.31
N ILE A 217 0.68 9.77 -17.00
CA ILE A 217 -0.41 10.02 -16.06
C ILE A 217 -1.02 11.42 -16.27
N THR A 218 -2.34 11.47 -16.38
CA THR A 218 -3.11 12.72 -16.37
C THR A 218 -4.07 12.73 -15.17
N ARG A 219 -4.41 13.92 -14.65
CA ARG A 219 -5.25 14.07 -13.44
C ARG A 219 -6.64 13.46 -13.63
N ASP A 220 -7.23 13.66 -14.79
CA ASP A 220 -8.54 13.13 -15.16
C ASP A 220 -8.53 11.60 -15.30
N ARG A 221 -7.50 11.02 -15.93
CA ARG A 221 -7.38 9.56 -16.04
C ARG A 221 -7.05 8.92 -14.69
N LEU A 222 -6.21 9.55 -13.89
CA LEU A 222 -5.90 9.09 -12.53
C LEU A 222 -7.14 9.10 -11.64
N GLU A 223 -7.99 10.13 -11.76
CA GLU A 223 -9.28 10.17 -11.08
C GLU A 223 -10.21 9.05 -11.58
N ALA A 224 -10.25 8.79 -12.90
CA ALA A 224 -11.02 7.69 -13.44
C ALA A 224 -10.60 6.33 -12.85
N VAL A 225 -9.29 6.05 -12.76
CA VAL A 225 -8.76 4.83 -12.11
C VAL A 225 -9.20 4.77 -10.64
N ARG A 226 -9.08 5.89 -9.91
CA ARG A 226 -9.37 5.97 -8.48
C ARG A 226 -10.85 5.70 -8.18
N GLU A 227 -11.73 6.30 -8.97
CA GLU A 227 -13.19 6.13 -8.84
C GLU A 227 -13.63 4.73 -9.27
N SER A 228 -13.12 4.21 -10.39
CA SER A 228 -13.46 2.85 -10.83
C SER A 228 -12.95 1.77 -9.86
N ASP A 229 -11.78 1.97 -9.25
CA ASP A 229 -11.24 1.07 -8.21
C ASP A 229 -12.10 1.10 -6.94
N ALA A 230 -12.60 2.27 -6.54
CA ALA A 230 -13.51 2.40 -5.41
C ALA A 230 -14.81 1.62 -5.65
N ILE A 231 -15.44 1.78 -6.81
CA ILE A 231 -16.66 1.04 -7.19
C ILE A 231 -16.41 -0.47 -7.17
N LEU A 232 -15.30 -0.93 -7.77
CA LEU A 232 -14.94 -2.35 -7.76
C LEU A 232 -14.83 -2.90 -6.33
N ARG A 233 -14.15 -2.16 -5.44
CA ARG A 233 -13.99 -2.54 -4.03
C ARG A 233 -15.30 -2.59 -3.27
N GLU A 234 -16.18 -1.61 -3.46
CA GLU A 234 -17.51 -1.60 -2.85
C GLU A 234 -18.34 -2.81 -3.28
N GLU A 235 -18.36 -3.12 -4.58
CA GLU A 235 -19.13 -4.24 -5.11
C GLU A 235 -18.57 -5.61 -4.70
N PHE A 236 -17.24 -5.75 -4.62
CA PHE A 236 -16.60 -6.96 -4.11
C PHE A 236 -16.87 -7.16 -2.62
N ALA A 237 -16.84 -6.09 -1.82
CA ALA A 237 -17.19 -6.15 -0.41
C ALA A 237 -18.67 -6.54 -0.23
N ALA A 238 -19.59 -5.90 -0.98
CA ALA A 238 -21.02 -6.21 -0.95
C ALA A 238 -21.34 -7.65 -1.39
N ALA A 239 -20.53 -8.22 -2.29
CA ALA A 239 -20.64 -9.61 -2.73
C ALA A 239 -19.96 -10.61 -1.78
N GLY A 240 -19.32 -10.16 -0.69
CA GLY A 240 -18.59 -11.01 0.24
C GLY A 240 -17.35 -11.67 -0.38
N LEU A 241 -16.73 -11.02 -1.36
CA LEU A 241 -15.49 -11.42 -2.02
C LEU A 241 -14.23 -10.81 -1.37
N GLN A 242 -14.40 -9.79 -0.52
CA GLN A 242 -13.31 -9.23 0.26
C GLN A 242 -12.66 -10.32 1.15
N GLY A 243 -11.33 -10.43 1.08
CA GLY A 243 -10.56 -11.46 1.79
C GLY A 243 -10.60 -12.85 1.13
N LYS A 244 -11.50 -13.10 0.17
CA LYS A 244 -11.53 -14.34 -0.63
C LYS A 244 -10.73 -14.20 -1.92
N VAL A 245 -10.82 -13.04 -2.57
CA VAL A 245 -10.02 -12.70 -3.75
C VAL A 245 -8.72 -12.04 -3.27
N TRP A 246 -7.58 -12.60 -3.67
CA TRP A 246 -6.26 -12.18 -3.17
C TRP A 246 -5.95 -10.72 -3.53
N GLN A 247 -6.13 -10.35 -4.80
CA GLN A 247 -6.02 -8.98 -5.25
C GLN A 247 -6.96 -8.69 -6.42
N TYR A 248 -7.54 -7.50 -6.43
CA TYR A 248 -8.44 -6.99 -7.44
C TYR A 248 -8.36 -5.47 -7.48
N PHE A 249 -8.38 -4.92 -8.69
CA PHE A 249 -8.21 -3.50 -8.95
C PHE A 249 -8.66 -3.15 -10.36
N THR A 250 -8.70 -1.85 -10.64
CA THR A 250 -8.94 -1.35 -11.99
C THR A 250 -7.70 -0.71 -12.59
N VAL A 251 -7.61 -0.78 -13.91
CA VAL A 251 -6.57 -0.17 -14.75
C VAL A 251 -7.25 0.70 -15.80
N VAL A 252 -6.70 1.88 -16.07
CA VAL A 252 -7.16 2.74 -17.18
C VAL A 252 -5.99 3.00 -18.11
N PRO A 253 -6.04 2.52 -19.36
CA PRO A 253 -4.92 2.58 -20.30
C PRO A 253 -4.82 3.94 -21.00
N ASP A 254 -3.65 4.21 -21.58
CA ASP A 254 -3.35 5.43 -22.38
C ASP A 254 -3.90 5.37 -23.81
N PHE A 255 -5.09 4.80 -23.98
CA PHE A 255 -5.83 4.88 -25.24
C PHE A 255 -7.31 5.07 -24.97
N LYS A 256 -7.98 5.69 -25.93
CA LYS A 256 -9.41 5.96 -25.87
C LYS A 256 -10.17 5.00 -26.77
N SER A 257 -11.39 4.67 -26.36
CA SER A 257 -12.33 3.85 -27.10
C SER A 257 -13.50 4.70 -27.58
N THR A 258 -14.18 4.28 -28.64
CA THR A 258 -15.39 4.95 -29.13
C THR A 258 -16.61 4.50 -28.35
N GLY A 259 -17.48 5.44 -28.01
CA GLY A 259 -18.78 5.17 -27.38
C GLY A 259 -19.87 6.11 -27.87
N ILE A 260 -21.08 5.96 -27.33
CA ILE A 260 -22.20 6.89 -27.52
C ILE A 260 -22.73 7.29 -26.15
N ARG A 261 -22.85 8.59 -25.90
CA ARG A 261 -23.47 9.18 -24.70
C ARG A 261 -24.35 10.34 -25.16
N ASP A 262 -25.61 10.37 -24.70
CA ASP A 262 -26.60 11.41 -25.04
C ASP A 262 -26.73 11.66 -26.55
N GLY A 263 -26.74 10.57 -27.34
CA GLY A 263 -26.85 10.62 -28.80
C GLY A 263 -25.61 11.16 -29.53
N LYS A 264 -24.51 11.42 -28.82
CA LYS A 264 -23.24 11.89 -29.40
C LYS A 264 -22.15 10.85 -29.26
N ARG A 265 -21.27 10.79 -30.27
CA ARG A 265 -20.06 9.95 -30.20
C ARG A 265 -19.13 10.48 -29.12
N THR A 266 -18.62 9.60 -28.27
CA THR A 266 -17.59 9.92 -27.28
C THR A 266 -16.27 9.21 -27.59
N PHE A 267 -15.18 9.80 -27.07
CA PHE A 267 -13.83 9.27 -27.16
C PHE A 267 -13.23 9.33 -25.74
N ASP A 268 -13.46 8.25 -25.01
CA ASP A 268 -13.25 8.13 -23.56
C ASP A 268 -12.46 6.85 -23.25
N TRP A 269 -11.95 6.70 -22.04
CA TRP A 269 -11.11 5.55 -21.71
C TRP A 269 -11.92 4.28 -21.42
N PRO A 270 -11.40 3.11 -21.76
CA PRO A 270 -11.86 1.87 -21.16
C PRO A 270 -11.32 1.73 -19.73
N VAL A 271 -12.05 1.05 -18.87
CA VAL A 271 -11.56 0.52 -17.59
C VAL A 271 -11.36 -0.98 -17.74
N ILE A 272 -10.22 -1.49 -17.29
CA ILE A 272 -9.94 -2.93 -17.23
C ILE A 272 -10.00 -3.36 -15.77
N ILE A 273 -10.84 -4.34 -15.48
CA ILE A 273 -10.91 -5.00 -14.18
C ILE A 273 -9.87 -6.12 -14.17
N ARG A 274 -9.09 -6.19 -13.10
CA ARG A 274 -8.19 -7.30 -12.78
C ARG A 274 -8.62 -7.89 -11.45
N ALA A 275 -8.82 -9.20 -11.38
CA ALA A 275 -9.12 -9.91 -10.13
C ALA A 275 -8.47 -11.29 -10.16
N ILE A 276 -7.69 -11.59 -9.13
CA ILE A 276 -6.75 -12.70 -9.15
C ILE A 276 -6.63 -13.39 -7.78
N ASN A 277 -6.22 -14.67 -7.83
CA ASN A 277 -5.88 -15.48 -6.67
C ASN A 277 -4.50 -16.11 -6.80
N THR A 278 -3.80 -16.20 -5.67
CA THR A 278 -2.48 -16.82 -5.59
C THR A 278 -2.11 -17.17 -4.15
N THR A 279 -1.20 -18.12 -3.99
CA THR A 279 -0.57 -18.46 -2.70
C THR A 279 0.86 -17.93 -2.60
N ASP A 280 1.53 -17.66 -3.72
CA ASP A 280 2.96 -17.35 -3.79
C ASP A 280 3.31 -16.16 -4.71
N ALA A 281 2.32 -15.56 -5.36
CA ALA A 281 2.48 -14.53 -6.39
C ALA A 281 3.36 -14.93 -7.60
N ILE A 282 3.78 -16.20 -7.70
CA ILE A 282 4.52 -16.77 -8.84
C ILE A 282 3.52 -17.33 -9.85
N LYS A 283 2.56 -18.13 -9.37
CA LYS A 283 1.42 -18.62 -10.17
C LYS A 283 0.14 -17.96 -9.72
N VAL A 284 -0.59 -17.41 -10.68
CA VAL A 284 -1.79 -16.62 -10.41
C VAL A 284 -2.92 -17.09 -11.30
N THR A 285 -4.05 -17.42 -10.68
CA THR A 285 -5.31 -17.71 -11.36
C THR A 285 -6.18 -16.46 -11.39
N VAL A 286 -7.09 -16.41 -12.36
CA VAL A 286 -8.07 -15.34 -12.50
C VAL A 286 -9.31 -15.73 -11.69
N GLU A 287 -9.89 -14.76 -10.99
CA GLU A 287 -11.16 -14.97 -10.28
C GLU A 287 -12.32 -15.19 -11.28
N GLU A 288 -13.15 -16.20 -11.07
CA GLU A 288 -14.35 -16.38 -11.89
C GLU A 288 -15.49 -15.49 -11.36
N ILE A 289 -15.44 -14.20 -11.71
CA ILE A 289 -16.47 -13.24 -11.28
C ILE A 289 -17.80 -13.56 -11.99
N PRO A 290 -18.91 -13.78 -11.25
CA PRO A 290 -20.21 -13.98 -11.85
C PRO A 290 -20.58 -12.82 -12.77
N TYR A 291 -21.10 -13.12 -13.97
CA TYR A 291 -21.51 -12.08 -14.94
C TYR A 291 -22.50 -11.07 -14.37
N SER A 292 -23.39 -11.50 -13.46
CA SER A 292 -24.33 -10.62 -12.76
C SER A 292 -23.60 -9.53 -11.96
N LEU A 293 -22.51 -9.88 -11.28
CA LEU A 293 -21.68 -8.92 -10.55
C LEU A 293 -20.88 -8.02 -11.51
N LEU A 294 -20.32 -8.59 -12.59
CA LEU A 294 -19.64 -7.81 -13.63
C LEU A 294 -20.57 -6.77 -14.27
N TYR A 295 -21.83 -7.12 -14.53
CA TYR A 295 -22.82 -6.17 -15.06
C TYR A 295 -23.12 -5.05 -14.07
N LYS A 296 -23.26 -5.35 -12.79
CA LYS A 296 -23.46 -4.34 -11.75
C LYS A 296 -22.27 -3.38 -11.65
N ILE A 297 -21.05 -3.91 -11.61
CA ILE A 297 -19.81 -3.10 -11.60
C ILE A 297 -19.72 -2.24 -12.85
N ARG A 298 -19.96 -2.84 -14.04
CA ARG A 298 -19.96 -2.11 -15.32
C ARG A 298 -20.93 -0.94 -15.30
N ASP A 299 -22.18 -1.18 -14.89
CA ASP A 299 -23.23 -0.15 -14.94
C ASP A 299 -22.90 1.03 -14.04
N ARG A 300 -22.38 0.76 -12.83
CA ARG A 300 -21.87 1.79 -11.92
C ARG A 300 -20.70 2.55 -12.52
N ILE A 301 -19.68 1.86 -13.03
CA ILE A 301 -18.50 2.52 -13.63
C ILE A 301 -18.90 3.43 -14.80
N LEU A 302 -19.74 2.96 -15.72
CA LEU A 302 -20.16 3.74 -16.89
C LEU A 302 -21.01 4.96 -16.54
N THR A 303 -21.78 4.87 -15.45
CA THR A 303 -22.69 5.92 -14.98
C THR A 303 -21.98 6.95 -14.10
N GLU A 304 -21.19 6.49 -13.13
CA GLU A 304 -20.61 7.31 -12.07
C GLU A 304 -19.23 7.90 -12.46
N VAL A 305 -18.43 7.17 -13.25
CA VAL A 305 -17.05 7.58 -13.57
C VAL A 305 -17.01 8.44 -14.83
N LYS A 306 -16.55 9.69 -14.68
CA LYS A 306 -16.38 10.63 -15.79
C LYS A 306 -15.24 10.19 -16.72
N GLY A 307 -15.43 10.39 -18.03
CA GLY A 307 -14.39 10.08 -19.03
C GLY A 307 -14.18 8.59 -19.28
N VAL A 308 -15.11 7.73 -18.86
CA VAL A 308 -15.10 6.29 -19.13
C VAL A 308 -16.30 5.89 -19.99
N ASN A 309 -16.09 4.98 -20.95
CA ASN A 309 -17.16 4.49 -21.83
C ASN A 309 -17.14 2.99 -22.10
N ARG A 310 -16.23 2.24 -21.47
CA ARG A 310 -16.10 0.80 -21.66
C ARG A 310 -15.53 0.16 -20.41
N VAL A 311 -15.98 -1.07 -20.13
CA VAL A 311 -15.44 -1.90 -19.04
C VAL A 311 -15.05 -3.25 -19.62
N LEU A 312 -13.86 -3.72 -19.26
CA LEU A 312 -13.24 -4.97 -19.72
C LEU A 312 -12.84 -5.80 -18.50
N TYR A 313 -12.69 -7.11 -18.67
CA TYR A 313 -12.18 -8.01 -17.63
C TYR A 313 -10.97 -8.78 -18.14
N ASP A 314 -9.85 -8.70 -17.42
CA ASP A 314 -8.62 -9.41 -17.76
C ASP A 314 -8.62 -10.85 -17.26
N ILE A 315 -8.78 -11.77 -18.22
CA ILE A 315 -8.83 -13.21 -18.00
C ILE A 315 -7.49 -13.93 -18.18
N THR A 316 -6.37 -13.21 -18.15
CA THR A 316 -5.03 -13.76 -18.42
C THR A 316 -4.33 -14.22 -17.13
N PRO A 317 -3.91 -15.49 -16.99
CA PRO A 317 -3.17 -15.96 -15.81
C PRO A 317 -1.72 -15.46 -15.77
N LYS A 318 -1.03 -15.67 -14.63
CA LYS A 318 0.43 -15.57 -14.51
C LYS A 318 1.03 -16.97 -14.29
N PRO A 319 1.98 -17.41 -15.13
CA PRO A 319 2.26 -16.93 -16.50
C PRO A 319 1.02 -17.11 -17.41
N VAL A 320 0.88 -16.42 -18.55
CA VAL A 320 1.86 -15.62 -19.33
C VAL A 320 1.95 -14.13 -18.99
N ALA A 321 0.94 -13.54 -18.34
CA ALA A 321 0.95 -12.14 -17.95
C ALA A 321 1.64 -11.94 -16.60
N THR A 322 1.63 -10.71 -16.07
CA THR A 322 1.94 -10.44 -14.66
C THR A 322 0.69 -10.04 -13.88
N ILE A 323 0.85 -9.65 -12.61
CA ILE A 323 -0.28 -9.24 -11.76
C ILE A 323 -0.75 -7.83 -12.15
N GLU A 324 0.17 -6.87 -12.06
CA GLU A 324 -0.02 -5.47 -12.45
C GLU A 324 0.20 -5.30 -13.97
N TYR A 325 -0.18 -4.16 -14.52
CA TYR A 325 -0.01 -3.86 -15.96
C TYR A 325 1.35 -3.22 -16.28
N GLU A 326 2.02 -2.69 -15.24
CA GLU A 326 3.30 -1.98 -15.25
C GLU A 326 4.04 -2.19 -13.93
#